data_AF-A0A0C9W508-F1
#
_entry.id   AF-A0A0C9W508-F1
#
_cell.length_a   1.000
_cell.length_b   1.000
_cell.length_c   1.000
_cell.angle_alpha   90.00
_cell.angle_beta   90.00
_cell.angle_gamma   90.00
#
_symmetry.space_group_name_H-M   'P 1'
#
loop_
_entity.id
_entity.type
_entity.pdbx_description
1 polymer ?
#
loop_
_entity_poly.entity_id
_entity_poly.type
_entity_poly.pdbx_seq_one_letter_code
_entity_poly.pdbx_strand_id
1 'polypeptide(L)'
;MMILSSNIRTEEYPLGTHPSWHEITDILYTNPTLIVNTHSNLQFWQSGNCQIHHIVIQLLCKWTHNYTCTINPILLTEPENYPQPENWHDILNFWTVNQIQETFHAPAFLPHKSHWKGLPDGPKQLSFGERFKSFFPPLEADFLTGSAWHLLKGIGYLKDYHTFLSTKSEHDILCLQDGLKAAFELLECLPDKKISLQDEWCWPSQKEYQYTLSKSHSNPQRIEALLLADNLNISFNDATKHIKGNNRQAQKQDRHSAKHKNKRKPPQKIQRSQGSSANENQEIQPEHLEEDSEEVNGDSIQKQEQDYSEEDSDYFNIESEDSEEV
;
A
#
# COMPACT_ATOMS: atom_id res chain seq x y z
N MET A 1 53.05 -19.40 -23.89
CA MET A 1 52.82 -18.71 -22.60
C MET A 1 51.93 -17.50 -22.92
N MET A 2 50.61 -17.68 -22.86
CA MET A 2 49.67 -16.58 -23.16
C MET A 2 49.64 -15.64 -21.96
N ILE A 3 49.96 -14.38 -22.21
CA ILE A 3 49.86 -13.30 -21.22
C ILE A 3 48.37 -13.15 -20.88
N LEU A 4 48.07 -13.27 -19.60
CA LEU A 4 46.77 -13.01 -18.98
C LEU A 4 46.16 -11.75 -19.59
N SER A 5 44.98 -11.87 -20.20
CA SER A 5 44.18 -10.73 -20.65
C SER A 5 44.03 -9.78 -19.48
N SER A 6 44.76 -8.68 -19.53
CA SER A 6 44.69 -7.60 -18.56
C SER A 6 43.24 -7.15 -18.47
N ASN A 7 42.75 -7.07 -17.24
CA ASN A 7 41.43 -6.56 -16.88
C ASN A 7 41.43 -5.04 -17.13
N ILE A 8 41.44 -4.62 -18.41
CA ILE A 8 41.52 -3.22 -18.80
C ILE A 8 40.18 -2.59 -18.43
N ARG A 9 40.22 -1.73 -17.41
CA ARG A 9 39.09 -0.89 -17.04
C ARG A 9 39.01 0.26 -18.04
N THR A 10 37.82 0.45 -18.60
CA THR A 10 37.51 1.56 -19.50
C THR A 10 36.30 2.31 -18.95
N GLU A 11 35.95 3.45 -19.53
CA GLU A 11 34.68 4.13 -19.20
C GLU A 11 33.47 3.23 -19.48
N GLU A 12 33.54 2.40 -20.54
CA GLU A 12 32.48 1.44 -20.90
C GLU A 12 32.45 0.21 -19.97
N TYR A 13 33.61 -0.22 -19.46
CA TYR A 13 33.77 -1.36 -18.57
C TYR A 13 34.52 -0.93 -17.29
N PRO A 14 33.86 -0.20 -16.37
CA PRO A 14 34.52 0.38 -15.19
C PRO A 14 35.02 -0.68 -14.20
N LEU A 15 34.42 -1.87 -14.19
CA LEU A 15 34.89 -3.03 -13.44
C LEU A 15 35.80 -3.98 -14.26
N GLY A 16 36.11 -3.63 -15.51
CA GLY A 16 36.77 -4.50 -16.47
C GLY A 16 35.79 -5.40 -17.24
N THR A 17 36.29 -6.17 -18.20
CA THR A 17 35.45 -6.95 -19.13
C THR A 17 34.85 -8.21 -18.51
N HIS A 18 35.37 -8.65 -17.36
CA HIS A 18 34.92 -9.86 -16.66
C HIS A 18 34.86 -9.64 -15.14
N PRO A 19 33.98 -8.75 -14.65
CA PRO A 19 33.84 -8.52 -13.23
C PRO A 19 33.29 -9.76 -12.53
N SER A 20 33.84 -10.06 -11.35
CA SER A 20 33.27 -11.08 -10.47
C SER A 20 31.95 -10.62 -9.87
N TRP A 21 31.11 -11.57 -9.44
CA TRP A 21 29.86 -11.26 -8.74
C TRP A 21 30.10 -10.45 -7.46
N HIS A 22 31.23 -10.68 -6.79
CA HIS A 22 31.60 -9.94 -5.59
C HIS A 22 31.89 -8.47 -5.90
N GLU A 23 32.68 -8.18 -6.95
CA GLU A 23 32.97 -6.80 -7.38
C GLU A 23 31.70 -6.04 -7.77
N ILE A 24 30.73 -6.70 -8.38
CA ILE A 24 29.44 -6.08 -8.73
C ILE A 24 28.61 -5.78 -7.49
N THR A 25 28.58 -6.71 -6.54
CA THR A 25 27.83 -6.50 -5.30
C THR A 25 28.48 -5.39 -4.46
N ASP A 26 29.81 -5.37 -4.40
CA ASP A 26 30.58 -4.37 -3.67
C ASP A 26 30.40 -2.97 -4.28
N ILE A 27 30.45 -2.84 -5.61
CA ILE A 27 30.24 -1.54 -6.23
C ILE A 27 28.79 -1.04 -6.07
N LEU A 28 27.79 -1.92 -6.09
CA LEU A 28 26.40 -1.51 -5.83
C LEU A 28 26.18 -1.02 -4.40
N TYR A 29 26.99 -1.50 -3.46
CA TYR A 29 26.97 -1.04 -2.08
C TYR A 29 27.74 0.28 -1.88
N THR A 30 28.87 0.45 -2.56
CA THR A 30 29.79 1.57 -2.34
C THR A 30 29.58 2.74 -3.30
N ASN A 31 29.33 2.47 -4.58
CA ASN A 31 29.16 3.48 -5.62
C ASN A 31 28.31 2.94 -6.81
N PRO A 32 26.99 2.73 -6.63
CA PRO A 32 26.15 2.05 -7.61
C PRO A 32 26.07 2.79 -8.97
N THR A 33 26.31 4.10 -8.97
CA THR A 33 26.29 4.96 -10.16
C THR A 33 27.40 4.63 -11.14
N LEU A 34 28.47 3.96 -10.70
CA LEU A 34 29.61 3.62 -11.53
C LEU A 34 29.27 2.60 -12.63
N ILE A 35 28.29 1.72 -12.41
CA ILE A 35 28.00 0.59 -13.32
C ILE A 35 26.62 0.65 -13.97
N VAL A 36 25.84 1.70 -13.71
CA VAL A 36 24.52 1.92 -14.30
C VAL A 36 24.61 3.04 -15.34
N ASN A 37 24.00 2.81 -16.50
CA ASN A 37 24.15 3.67 -17.68
C ASN A 37 22.92 4.58 -17.82
N THR A 38 23.01 5.80 -17.29
CA THR A 38 21.85 6.68 -17.05
C THR A 38 21.10 7.18 -18.29
N HIS A 39 21.58 6.98 -19.54
CA HIS A 39 20.99 7.70 -20.68
C HIS A 39 20.78 6.92 -22.00
N SER A 40 20.92 5.58 -22.02
CA SER A 40 20.88 4.83 -23.30
C SER A 40 19.49 4.41 -23.81
N ASN A 41 18.42 4.50 -23.02
CA ASN A 41 17.11 3.91 -23.35
C ASN A 41 15.99 4.91 -23.74
N LEU A 42 16.33 6.07 -24.29
CA LEU A 42 15.35 7.08 -24.71
C LEU A 42 14.61 6.73 -26.03
N GLN A 43 15.10 5.77 -26.80
CA GLN A 43 14.61 5.52 -28.17
C GLN A 43 13.39 4.59 -28.26
N PHE A 44 12.97 3.94 -27.17
CA PHE A 44 11.93 2.90 -27.23
C PHE A 44 10.57 3.41 -27.75
N TRP A 45 10.24 4.69 -27.54
CA TRP A 45 8.90 5.23 -27.83
C TRP A 45 8.87 6.43 -28.80
N GLN A 46 9.87 6.59 -29.67
CA GLN A 46 9.90 7.70 -30.65
C GLN A 46 9.04 7.47 -31.91
N SER A 47 8.29 6.36 -32.02
CA SER A 47 7.35 6.17 -33.12
C SER A 47 5.99 6.80 -32.81
N GLY A 48 5.59 7.76 -33.63
CA GLY A 48 4.34 8.49 -33.46
C GLY A 48 3.11 7.58 -33.54
N ASN A 49 2.19 7.74 -32.58
CA ASN A 49 0.78 7.37 -32.66
C ASN A 49 0.36 5.91 -32.43
N CYS A 50 0.85 5.22 -31.41
CA CYS A 50 0.01 4.19 -30.79
C CYS A 50 -0.67 4.77 -29.54
N GLN A 51 -2.01 4.84 -29.53
CA GLN A 51 -2.80 5.30 -28.38
C GLN A 51 -2.46 4.52 -27.10
N ILE A 52 -2.09 3.24 -27.24
CA ILE A 52 -1.67 2.39 -26.12
C ILE A 52 -0.39 2.90 -25.46
N HIS A 53 0.58 3.41 -26.22
CA HIS A 53 1.84 3.91 -25.63
C HIS A 53 1.57 5.13 -24.75
N HIS A 54 0.68 6.02 -25.19
CA HIS A 54 0.26 7.17 -24.38
C HIS A 54 -0.37 6.72 -23.06
N ILE A 55 -1.22 5.68 -23.10
CA ILE A 55 -1.87 5.12 -21.90
C ILE A 55 -0.84 4.46 -20.99
N VAL A 56 0.14 3.71 -21.53
CA VAL A 56 1.25 3.13 -20.77
C VAL A 56 2.02 4.22 -20.03
N ILE A 57 2.41 5.30 -20.73
CA ILE A 57 3.15 6.43 -20.14
C ILE A 57 2.31 7.07 -19.03
N GLN A 58 1.04 7.39 -19.28
CA GLN A 58 0.16 7.97 -18.27
C GLN A 58 0.01 7.08 -17.02
N LEU A 59 -0.16 5.77 -17.21
CA LEU A 59 -0.25 4.82 -16.10
C LEU A 59 1.07 4.73 -15.32
N LEU A 60 2.22 4.77 -16.00
CA LEU A 60 3.53 4.74 -15.35
C LEU A 60 3.85 6.03 -14.62
N CYS A 61 3.43 7.18 -15.14
CA CYS A 61 3.50 8.48 -14.47
C CYS A 61 2.72 8.43 -13.15
N LYS A 62 1.44 8.02 -13.23
CA LYS A 62 0.58 7.87 -12.05
C LYS A 62 1.10 6.82 -11.08
N TRP A 63 1.58 5.68 -11.60
CA TRP A 63 2.17 4.62 -10.77
C TRP A 63 3.37 5.13 -10.00
N THR A 64 4.31 5.80 -10.67
CA THR A 64 5.52 6.33 -10.05
C THR A 64 5.17 7.32 -8.94
N HIS A 65 4.31 8.31 -9.25
CA HIS A 65 3.83 9.27 -8.27
C HIS A 65 3.11 8.58 -7.10
N ASN A 66 2.06 7.81 -7.37
CA ASN A 66 1.27 7.15 -6.34
C ASN A 66 2.08 6.17 -5.51
N TYR A 67 3.05 5.46 -6.11
CA TYR A 67 3.97 4.60 -5.39
C TYR A 67 4.74 5.42 -4.36
N THR A 68 5.34 6.55 -4.74
CA THR A 68 6.05 7.41 -3.78
C THR A 68 5.15 7.97 -2.68
N CYS A 69 3.91 8.34 -2.99
CA CYS A 69 2.92 8.80 -1.99
C CYS A 69 2.62 7.76 -0.91
N THR A 70 2.82 6.47 -1.23
CA THR A 70 2.59 5.37 -0.29
C THR A 70 3.79 5.13 0.62
N ILE A 71 4.99 5.58 0.24
CA ILE A 71 6.21 5.41 1.03
C ILE A 71 6.13 6.21 2.32
N ASN A 72 6.73 5.66 3.39
CA ASN A 72 6.90 6.36 4.64
C ASN A 72 7.69 7.66 4.41
N PRO A 73 7.15 8.85 4.73
CA PRO A 73 7.84 10.12 4.49
C PRO A 73 9.21 10.23 5.15
N ILE A 74 9.47 9.50 6.24
CA ILE A 74 10.78 9.48 6.92
C ILE A 74 11.88 8.91 6.02
N LEU A 75 11.53 8.12 5.01
CA LEU A 75 12.47 7.56 4.05
C LEU A 75 12.74 8.50 2.87
N LEU A 76 12.00 9.62 2.76
CA LEU A 76 12.16 10.59 1.68
C LEU A 76 13.05 11.74 2.13
N THR A 77 13.92 12.20 1.24
CA THR A 77 14.74 13.40 1.45
C THR A 77 13.89 14.67 1.51
N GLU A 78 12.85 14.74 0.68
CA GLU A 78 11.87 15.84 0.62
C GLU A 78 10.44 15.32 0.81
N PRO A 79 9.96 15.15 2.06
CA PRO A 79 8.67 14.50 2.36
C PRO A 79 7.42 15.26 1.90
N GLU A 80 7.58 16.51 1.47
CA GLU A 80 6.51 17.37 0.94
C GLU A 80 6.52 17.49 -0.59
N ASN A 81 7.62 17.06 -1.25
CA ASN A 81 7.82 17.22 -2.68
C ASN A 81 7.81 15.85 -3.36
N TYR A 82 6.61 15.32 -3.57
CA TYR A 82 6.45 14.05 -4.26
C TYR A 82 6.75 14.20 -5.75
N PRO A 83 7.51 13.27 -6.35
CA PRO A 83 7.79 13.31 -7.78
C PRO A 83 6.51 13.22 -8.59
N GLN A 84 6.32 14.15 -9.53
CA GLN A 84 5.19 14.18 -10.45
C GLN A 84 5.68 14.03 -11.90
N PRO A 85 6.10 12.82 -12.31
CA PRO A 85 6.51 12.60 -13.69
C PRO A 85 5.33 12.82 -14.64
N GLU A 86 5.55 13.57 -15.72
CA GLU A 86 4.52 13.90 -16.71
C GLU A 86 4.70 13.13 -18.02
N ASN A 87 5.92 12.65 -18.27
CA ASN A 87 6.27 12.00 -19.52
C ASN A 87 7.26 10.85 -19.34
N TRP A 88 7.57 10.16 -20.44
CA TRP A 88 8.49 9.01 -20.44
C TRP A 88 9.90 9.33 -19.96
N HIS A 89 10.41 10.53 -20.28
CA HIS A 89 11.73 10.96 -19.83
C HIS A 89 11.77 11.10 -18.31
N ASP A 90 10.74 11.69 -17.71
CA ASP A 90 10.66 11.85 -16.26
C ASP A 90 10.58 10.50 -15.55
N ILE A 91 9.84 9.53 -16.11
CA ILE A 91 9.76 8.16 -15.58
C ILE A 91 11.16 7.52 -15.59
N LEU A 92 11.86 7.57 -16.72
CA LEU A 92 13.20 6.99 -16.82
C LEU A 92 14.18 7.68 -15.89
N ASN A 93 14.13 9.02 -15.79
CA ASN A 93 14.97 9.79 -14.88
C ASN A 93 14.71 9.40 -13.42
N PHE A 94 13.43 9.29 -13.03
CA PHE A 94 13.05 8.92 -11.66
C PHE A 94 13.59 7.57 -11.24
N TRP A 95 13.49 6.56 -12.11
CA TRP A 95 13.94 5.20 -11.81
C TRP A 95 15.43 4.96 -12.07
N THR A 96 16.25 6.02 -12.18
CA THR A 96 17.71 5.90 -12.19
C THR A 96 18.27 5.69 -10.78
N VAL A 97 19.44 5.07 -10.69
CA VAL A 97 20.15 4.95 -9.40
C VAL A 97 20.41 6.32 -8.77
N ASN A 98 20.85 7.30 -9.56
CA ASN A 98 21.11 8.66 -9.10
C ASN A 98 19.86 9.28 -8.48
N GLN A 99 18.75 9.31 -9.22
CA GLN A 99 17.55 9.98 -8.74
C GLN A 99 16.95 9.28 -7.51
N ILE A 100 17.04 7.96 -7.42
CA ILE A 100 16.63 7.23 -6.22
C ILE A 100 17.52 7.59 -5.01
N GLN A 101 18.83 7.75 -5.19
CA GLN A 101 19.72 8.21 -4.12
C GLN A 101 19.42 9.64 -3.65
N GLU A 102 18.95 10.50 -4.56
CA GLU A 102 18.52 11.86 -4.21
C GLU A 102 17.14 11.90 -3.57
N THR A 103 16.25 10.94 -3.90
CA THR A 103 14.86 10.92 -3.43
C THR A 103 14.71 10.24 -2.07
N PHE A 104 15.51 9.21 -1.80
CA PHE A 104 15.37 8.38 -0.60
C PHE A 104 16.60 8.48 0.31
N HIS A 105 16.39 8.40 1.62
CA HIS A 105 17.47 8.32 2.58
C HIS A 105 18.14 6.94 2.55
N ALA A 106 19.43 6.92 2.17
CA ALA A 106 20.30 5.74 2.21
C ALA A 106 19.71 4.48 1.52
N PRO A 107 19.27 4.54 0.25
CA PRO A 107 18.73 3.38 -0.44
C PRO A 107 19.82 2.32 -0.64
N ALA A 108 19.43 1.06 -0.48
CA ALA A 108 20.28 -0.09 -0.77
C ALA A 108 19.93 -0.68 -2.15
N PHE A 109 20.95 -0.87 -2.99
CA PHE A 109 20.78 -1.48 -4.31
C PHE A 109 21.23 -2.93 -4.30
N LEU A 110 20.39 -3.80 -4.87
CA LEU A 110 20.68 -5.22 -4.99
C LEU A 110 20.73 -5.63 -6.47
N PRO A 111 21.80 -6.32 -6.91
CA PRO A 111 21.86 -6.82 -8.27
C PRO A 111 20.85 -7.95 -8.45
N HIS A 112 20.15 -7.93 -9.59
CA HIS A 112 19.25 -9.01 -10.00
C HIS A 112 19.95 -9.97 -10.98
N LYS A 113 19.61 -11.26 -10.91
CA LYS A 113 20.32 -12.34 -11.63
C LYS A 113 19.60 -12.87 -12.87
N SER A 114 18.47 -12.30 -13.28
CA SER A 114 17.55 -12.91 -14.28
C SER A 114 18.21 -13.29 -15.61
N HIS A 115 19.20 -12.51 -16.06
CA HIS A 115 19.89 -12.71 -17.35
C HIS A 115 21.30 -13.32 -17.22
N TRP A 116 21.74 -13.63 -16.00
CA TRP A 116 23.09 -14.12 -15.75
C TRP A 116 23.20 -15.62 -15.99
N LYS A 117 24.27 -16.03 -16.69
CA LYS A 117 24.60 -17.44 -16.93
C LYS A 117 25.80 -17.84 -16.07
N GLY A 118 25.79 -19.06 -15.54
CA GLY A 118 26.93 -19.63 -14.80
C GLY A 118 27.08 -19.14 -13.35
N LEU A 119 26.04 -18.54 -12.76
CA LEU A 119 26.01 -18.24 -11.32
C LEU A 119 25.64 -19.50 -10.51
N PRO A 120 25.97 -19.55 -9.20
CA PRO A 120 25.59 -20.65 -8.32
C PRO A 120 24.08 -20.90 -8.33
N ASP A 121 23.69 -22.17 -8.17
CA ASP A 121 22.29 -22.58 -8.15
C ASP A 121 21.48 -21.78 -7.12
N GLY A 122 20.32 -21.29 -7.53
CA GLY A 122 19.39 -20.53 -6.71
C GLY A 122 18.09 -20.26 -7.47
N PRO A 123 17.05 -19.77 -6.78
CA PRO A 123 15.78 -19.46 -7.42
C PRO A 123 15.99 -18.45 -8.56
N LYS A 124 15.45 -18.78 -9.74
CA LYS A 124 15.49 -17.87 -10.88
C LYS A 124 14.69 -16.62 -10.54
N GLN A 125 15.37 -15.47 -10.51
CA GLN A 125 14.72 -14.18 -10.36
C GLN A 125 14.05 -13.77 -11.67
N LEU A 126 12.86 -13.18 -11.56
CA LEU A 126 12.15 -12.59 -12.68
C LEU A 126 12.90 -11.35 -13.20
N SER A 127 12.89 -11.12 -14.52
CA SER A 127 13.37 -9.85 -15.09
C SER A 127 12.51 -8.68 -14.61
N PHE A 128 12.96 -7.45 -14.80
CA PHE A 128 12.15 -6.28 -14.44
C PHE A 128 10.85 -6.25 -15.24
N GLY A 129 10.91 -6.56 -16.54
CA GLY A 129 9.73 -6.74 -17.37
C GLY A 129 8.78 -7.76 -16.78
N GLU A 130 9.24 -8.94 -16.37
CA GLU A 130 8.38 -9.97 -15.77
C GLU A 130 7.79 -9.56 -14.41
N ARG A 131 8.45 -8.64 -13.69
CA ARG A 131 8.00 -8.14 -12.38
C ARG A 131 6.86 -7.12 -12.48
N PHE A 132 6.51 -6.59 -13.66
CA PHE A 132 5.46 -5.59 -13.81
C PHE A 132 4.13 -6.01 -13.17
N LYS A 133 3.78 -7.31 -13.23
CA LYS A 133 2.56 -7.88 -12.64
C LYS A 133 2.48 -7.74 -11.12
N SER A 134 3.62 -7.53 -10.46
CA SER A 134 3.67 -7.24 -9.01
C SER A 134 3.13 -5.84 -8.71
N PHE A 135 3.23 -4.92 -9.67
CA PHE A 135 2.77 -3.53 -9.57
C PHE A 135 1.44 -3.32 -10.32
N PHE A 136 1.15 -4.11 -11.35
CA PHE A 136 -0.07 -4.08 -12.14
C PHE A 136 -0.82 -5.42 -12.06
N PRO A 137 -1.34 -5.79 -10.87
CA PRO A 137 -2.00 -7.07 -10.63
C PRO A 137 -3.35 -7.19 -11.37
N PRO A 138 -3.78 -8.41 -11.73
CA PRO A 138 -5.00 -8.64 -12.49
C PRO A 138 -6.28 -8.25 -11.72
N LEU A 139 -7.43 -8.27 -12.39
CA LEU A 139 -8.73 -7.83 -11.82
C LEU A 139 -9.16 -8.66 -10.60
N GLU A 140 -8.82 -9.95 -10.62
CA GLU A 140 -9.14 -10.93 -9.58
C GLU A 140 -8.25 -10.79 -8.34
N ALA A 141 -7.32 -9.84 -8.33
CA ALA A 141 -6.47 -9.60 -7.17
C ALA A 141 -7.29 -8.99 -6.02
N ASP A 142 -7.32 -9.73 -4.92
CA ASP A 142 -7.86 -9.29 -3.65
C ASP A 142 -6.80 -8.55 -2.82
N PHE A 143 -7.22 -7.45 -2.20
CA PHE A 143 -6.40 -6.63 -1.34
C PHE A 143 -7.04 -6.49 0.04
N LEU A 144 -6.21 -6.55 1.09
CA LEU A 144 -6.65 -6.36 2.46
C LEU A 144 -7.23 -4.95 2.64
N THR A 145 -8.40 -4.87 3.27
CA THR A 145 -9.03 -3.61 3.68
C THR A 145 -8.07 -2.83 4.57
N GLY A 146 -7.76 -1.58 4.19
CA GLY A 146 -6.80 -0.73 4.88
C GLY A 146 -5.36 -0.78 4.38
N SER A 147 -5.04 -1.68 3.43
CA SER A 147 -3.76 -1.63 2.72
C SER A 147 -3.73 -0.47 1.70
N ALA A 148 -2.55 0.04 1.37
CA ALA A 148 -2.43 1.03 0.29
C ALA A 148 -2.90 0.47 -1.05
N TRP A 149 -2.77 -0.84 -1.30
CA TRP A 149 -3.32 -1.49 -2.50
C TRP A 149 -4.83 -1.30 -2.63
N HIS A 150 -5.55 -1.42 -1.51
CA HIS A 150 -7.00 -1.20 -1.49
C HIS A 150 -7.33 0.27 -1.84
N LEU A 151 -6.58 1.23 -1.30
CA LEU A 151 -6.72 2.65 -1.63
C LEU A 151 -6.41 2.92 -3.12
N LEU A 152 -5.29 2.41 -3.61
CA LEU A 152 -4.86 2.56 -5.00
C LEU A 152 -5.88 1.97 -5.97
N LYS A 153 -6.52 0.83 -5.64
CA LYS A 153 -7.61 0.25 -6.43
C LYS A 153 -8.84 1.16 -6.48
N GLY A 154 -9.12 1.90 -5.41
CA GLY A 154 -10.29 2.79 -5.33
C GLY A 154 -10.09 4.17 -5.98
N ILE A 155 -8.90 4.76 -5.83
CA ILE A 155 -8.61 6.15 -6.22
C ILE A 155 -7.25 6.37 -6.90
N GLY A 156 -6.33 5.41 -6.90
CA GLY A 156 -4.99 5.58 -7.52
C GLY A 156 -4.90 5.02 -8.93
N TYR A 157 -3.67 4.87 -9.43
CA TYR A 157 -3.38 4.31 -10.77
C TYR A 157 -3.99 2.93 -11.01
N LEU A 158 -4.16 2.10 -9.97
CA LEU A 158 -4.77 0.78 -10.11
C LEU A 158 -6.24 0.87 -10.49
N LYS A 159 -6.95 1.91 -10.05
CA LYS A 159 -8.33 2.17 -10.49
C LYS A 159 -8.38 2.33 -12.00
N ASP A 160 -7.49 3.15 -12.56
CA ASP A 160 -7.44 3.42 -13.99
C ASP A 160 -7.03 2.18 -14.77
N TYR A 161 -6.03 1.45 -14.27
CA TYR A 161 -5.60 0.17 -14.84
C TYR A 161 -6.74 -0.86 -14.84
N HIS A 162 -7.42 -1.08 -13.72
CA HIS A 162 -8.54 -2.02 -13.62
C HIS A 162 -9.76 -1.57 -14.42
N THR A 163 -10.00 -0.27 -14.54
CA THR A 163 -11.02 0.28 -15.44
C THR A 163 -10.67 -0.04 -16.89
N PHE A 164 -9.41 0.11 -17.29
CA PHE A 164 -8.97 -0.29 -18.63
C PHE A 164 -9.18 -1.79 -18.87
N LEU A 165 -8.74 -2.64 -17.94
CA LEU A 165 -8.89 -4.10 -18.05
C LEU A 165 -10.35 -4.56 -18.17
N SER A 166 -11.29 -3.84 -17.54
CA SER A 166 -12.71 -4.21 -17.55
C SER A 166 -13.50 -3.65 -18.74
N THR A 167 -12.98 -2.63 -19.43
CA THR A 167 -13.73 -1.89 -20.47
C THR A 167 -13.18 -2.07 -21.88
N LYS A 168 -11.94 -2.55 -22.03
CA LYS A 168 -11.24 -2.66 -23.32
C LYS A 168 -11.25 -4.09 -23.85
N SER A 169 -10.92 -4.23 -25.13
CA SER A 169 -10.85 -5.52 -25.79
C SER A 169 -9.66 -6.35 -25.28
N GLU A 170 -9.73 -7.68 -25.41
CA GLU A 170 -8.59 -8.56 -25.07
C GLU A 170 -7.31 -8.18 -25.82
N HIS A 171 -7.44 -7.74 -27.07
CA HIS A 171 -6.31 -7.27 -27.86
C HIS A 171 -5.65 -6.01 -27.26
N ASP A 172 -6.46 -5.02 -26.88
CA ASP A 172 -5.94 -3.79 -26.26
C ASP A 172 -5.30 -4.07 -24.90
N ILE A 173 -5.89 -5.00 -24.13
CA ILE A 173 -5.34 -5.45 -22.84
C ILE A 173 -3.97 -6.10 -23.05
N LEU A 174 -3.83 -6.97 -24.04
CA LEU A 174 -2.56 -7.60 -24.37
C LEU A 174 -1.51 -6.55 -24.78
N CYS A 175 -1.88 -5.62 -25.66
CA CYS A 175 -1.00 -4.52 -26.08
C CYS A 175 -0.57 -3.65 -24.90
N LEU A 176 -1.46 -3.34 -23.96
CA LEU A 176 -1.13 -2.61 -22.74
C LEU A 176 -0.12 -3.37 -21.88
N GLN A 177 -0.36 -4.66 -21.67
CA GLN A 177 0.51 -5.51 -20.85
C GLN A 177 1.90 -5.67 -21.47
N ASP A 178 1.98 -5.85 -22.79
CA ASP A 178 3.24 -5.92 -23.52
C ASP A 178 3.99 -4.58 -23.45
N GLY A 179 3.27 -3.46 -23.57
CA GLY A 179 3.84 -2.12 -23.41
C GLY A 179 4.37 -1.86 -22.00
N LEU A 180 3.62 -2.24 -20.96
CA LEU A 180 4.07 -2.16 -19.56
C LEU A 180 5.30 -3.05 -19.32
N LYS A 181 5.26 -4.30 -19.78
CA LYS A 181 6.40 -5.22 -19.67
C LYS A 181 7.65 -4.62 -20.30
N ALA A 182 7.54 -4.10 -21.52
CA ALA A 182 8.67 -3.53 -22.23
C ALA A 182 9.18 -2.25 -21.57
N ALA A 183 8.30 -1.40 -21.05
CA ALA A 183 8.69 -0.22 -20.28
C ALA A 183 9.46 -0.60 -19.01
N PHE A 184 9.01 -1.63 -18.29
CA PHE A 184 9.68 -2.12 -17.08
C PHE A 184 11.09 -2.68 -17.35
N GLU A 185 11.34 -3.30 -18.51
CA GLU A 185 12.70 -3.75 -18.89
C GLU A 185 13.69 -2.61 -19.10
N LEU A 186 13.22 -1.35 -19.24
CA LEU A 186 14.06 -0.18 -19.49
C LEU A 186 14.41 0.58 -18.20
N LEU A 187 13.79 0.24 -17.06
CA LEU A 187 14.06 0.88 -15.78
C LEU A 187 15.39 0.38 -15.20
N GLU A 188 16.16 1.25 -14.56
CA GLU A 188 17.45 0.84 -13.97
C GLU A 188 17.29 0.13 -12.62
N CYS A 189 16.27 0.53 -11.86
CA CYS A 189 15.97 -0.07 -10.58
C CYS A 189 14.47 -0.20 -10.33
N LEU A 190 14.13 -1.13 -9.45
CA LEU A 190 12.77 -1.37 -8.99
C LEU A 190 12.80 -1.67 -7.50
N PRO A 191 11.76 -1.31 -6.74
CA PRO A 191 11.63 -1.68 -5.34
C PRO A 191 11.72 -3.19 -5.16
N ASP A 192 12.46 -3.67 -4.16
CA ASP A 192 12.54 -5.11 -3.87
C ASP A 192 11.26 -5.63 -3.18
N LYS A 193 10.95 -6.92 -3.39
CA LYS A 193 9.76 -7.62 -2.89
C LYS A 193 10.02 -8.43 -1.63
N LYS A 194 11.26 -8.52 -1.14
CA LYS A 194 11.65 -9.48 -0.08
C LYS A 194 10.75 -9.40 1.16
N ILE A 195 10.86 -10.38 2.04
CA ILE A 195 10.07 -10.51 3.26
C ILE A 195 11.11 -10.62 4.36
N SER A 196 11.40 -9.51 5.03
CA SER A 196 12.14 -9.47 6.29
C SER A 196 11.16 -9.06 7.38
N LEU A 197 10.93 -10.01 8.27
CA LEU A 197 10.38 -9.80 9.59
C LEU A 197 11.19 -8.67 10.27
N GLN A 198 10.49 -7.63 10.75
CA GLN A 198 10.98 -6.48 11.53
C GLN A 198 11.33 -5.17 10.83
N ASP A 199 11.37 -5.08 9.50
CA ASP A 199 11.53 -3.78 8.83
C ASP A 199 10.44 -3.55 7.78
N GLU A 200 9.86 -2.35 7.79
CA GLU A 200 8.79 -1.88 6.91
C GLU A 200 9.12 -2.15 5.43
N TRP A 201 8.36 -3.07 4.82
CA TRP A 201 8.43 -3.33 3.38
C TRP A 201 7.75 -2.23 2.58
N CYS A 202 8.38 -1.88 1.46
CA CYS A 202 7.69 -1.37 0.29
C CYS A 202 6.88 -2.49 -0.39
N TRP A 203 5.75 -2.79 0.26
CA TRP A 203 4.53 -3.50 -0.17
C TRP A 203 4.52 -5.05 -0.18
N PRO A 204 3.56 -5.68 0.54
CA PRO A 204 3.63 -7.09 0.92
C PRO A 204 3.24 -8.09 -0.19
N SER A 205 3.86 -9.26 -0.10
CA SER A 205 3.49 -10.50 -0.78
C SER A 205 2.07 -10.96 -0.41
N GLN A 206 1.31 -11.43 -1.40
CA GLN A 206 -0.08 -11.91 -1.30
C GLN A 206 -0.26 -13.24 -0.52
N LYS A 207 0.70 -13.63 0.33
CA LYS A 207 0.65 -14.84 1.16
C LYS A 207 1.37 -14.62 2.49
N GLU A 208 0.71 -13.96 3.43
CA GLU A 208 0.88 -14.21 4.87
C GLU A 208 -0.19 -13.44 5.64
N TYR A 209 -1.16 -14.19 6.17
CA TYR A 209 -2.20 -13.69 7.05
C TYR A 209 -1.70 -13.73 8.49
N GLN A 210 -2.16 -12.73 9.26
CA GLN A 210 -2.18 -12.71 10.73
C GLN A 210 -0.79 -12.72 11.37
N TYR A 211 -0.29 -11.53 11.73
CA TYR A 211 0.08 -11.14 13.09
C TYR A 211 0.82 -9.79 13.02
N THR A 212 0.32 -8.85 13.82
CA THR A 212 0.99 -7.60 14.25
C THR A 212 1.37 -6.59 13.16
N LEU A 213 0.39 -5.73 12.85
CA LEU A 213 0.62 -4.34 12.44
C LEU A 213 1.31 -3.61 13.62
N SER A 214 2.65 -3.63 13.67
CA SER A 214 3.42 -2.81 14.60
C SER A 214 3.50 -1.37 14.09
N LYS A 215 3.21 -0.44 15.00
CA LYS A 215 3.04 1.00 14.78
C LYS A 215 4.32 1.71 14.27
N SER A 216 4.41 1.97 12.98
CA SER A 216 5.06 3.15 12.37
C SER A 216 4.66 3.27 10.89
N HIS A 217 4.73 4.47 10.30
CA HIS A 217 3.53 5.20 9.86
C HIS A 217 3.65 5.67 8.39
N SER A 218 2.90 5.06 7.48
CA SER A 218 2.25 5.82 6.40
C SER A 218 0.75 5.75 6.67
N ASN A 219 0.19 6.84 7.20
CA ASN A 219 -1.22 6.89 7.62
C ASN A 219 -2.10 6.70 6.37
N PRO A 220 -2.95 5.66 6.29
CA PRO A 220 -3.85 5.45 5.16
C PRO A 220 -4.67 6.70 4.79
N GLN A 221 -5.03 7.53 5.78
CA GLN A 221 -5.73 8.80 5.57
C GLN A 221 -4.89 9.84 4.84
N ARG A 222 -3.57 9.85 5.07
CA ARG A 222 -2.64 10.76 4.38
C ARG A 222 -2.47 10.34 2.92
N ILE A 223 -2.27 9.04 2.68
CA ILE A 223 -2.22 8.48 1.32
C ILE A 223 -3.52 8.80 0.59
N GLU A 224 -4.66 8.55 1.23
CA GLU A 224 -5.97 8.87 0.66
C GLU A 224 -6.11 10.37 0.36
N ALA A 225 -5.66 11.25 1.25
CA ALA A 225 -5.71 12.70 1.03
C ALA A 225 -4.82 13.16 -0.15
N LEU A 226 -3.62 12.59 -0.32
CA LEU A 226 -2.75 12.88 -1.46
C LEU A 226 -3.42 12.44 -2.76
N LEU A 227 -3.88 11.19 -2.82
CA LEU A 227 -4.53 10.65 -4.02
C LEU A 227 -5.84 11.40 -4.34
N LEU A 228 -6.60 11.83 -3.34
CA LEU A 228 -7.81 12.65 -3.55
C LEU A 228 -7.48 14.06 -4.01
N ALA A 229 -6.41 14.67 -3.47
CA ALA A 229 -5.94 15.99 -3.88
C ALA A 229 -5.62 16.01 -5.38
N ASP A 230 -4.87 15.01 -5.86
CA ASP A 230 -4.52 14.89 -7.28
C ASP A 230 -5.75 14.70 -8.16
N ASN A 231 -6.63 13.76 -7.79
CA ASN A 231 -7.80 13.43 -8.59
C ASN A 231 -8.80 14.59 -8.71
N LEU A 232 -8.94 15.38 -7.65
CA LEU A 232 -9.86 16.51 -7.61
C LEU A 232 -9.18 17.84 -7.97
N ASN A 233 -7.85 17.83 -8.16
CA ASN A 233 -7.02 19.01 -8.35
C ASN A 233 -7.26 20.06 -7.24
N ILE A 234 -7.20 19.63 -5.98
CA ILE A 234 -7.40 20.46 -4.77
C ILE A 234 -6.18 20.38 -3.87
N SER A 235 -6.07 21.31 -2.91
CA SER A 235 -4.97 21.25 -1.93
C SER A 235 -5.07 20.01 -1.02
N PHE A 236 -3.94 19.50 -0.55
CA PHE A 236 -3.89 18.41 0.44
C PHE A 236 -4.72 18.72 1.69
N ASN A 237 -4.71 19.98 2.13
CA ASN A 237 -5.49 20.44 3.28
C ASN A 237 -7.00 20.33 3.03
N ASP A 238 -7.46 20.65 1.82
CA ASP A 238 -8.87 20.54 1.46
C ASP A 238 -9.30 19.09 1.25
N ALA A 239 -8.42 18.24 0.68
CA ALA A 239 -8.65 16.80 0.64
C ALA A 239 -8.77 16.20 2.05
N THR A 240 -7.90 16.61 2.98
CA THR A 240 -7.96 16.18 4.38
C THR A 240 -9.28 16.61 5.05
N LYS A 241 -9.75 17.83 4.79
CA LYS A 241 -11.06 18.30 5.27
C LYS A 241 -12.21 17.47 4.69
N HIS A 242 -12.13 17.13 3.40
CA HIS A 242 -13.13 16.32 2.72
C HIS A 242 -13.27 14.92 3.35
N ILE A 243 -12.15 14.23 3.58
CA ILE A 243 -12.14 12.91 4.27
C ILE A 243 -12.73 13.03 5.68
N LYS A 244 -12.30 14.03 6.46
CA LYS A 244 -12.83 14.26 7.82
C LYS A 244 -14.34 14.56 7.80
N GLY A 245 -14.81 15.33 6.81
CA GLY A 245 -16.23 15.62 6.61
C GLY A 245 -17.06 14.38 6.36
N ASN A 246 -16.61 13.51 5.45
CA ASN A 246 -17.29 12.26 5.12
C ASN A 246 -17.33 11.30 6.32
N ASN A 247 -16.23 11.17 7.06
CA ASN A 247 -16.17 10.35 8.27
C ASN A 247 -17.14 10.83 9.35
N ARG A 248 -17.27 12.16 9.54
CA ARG A 248 -18.26 12.73 10.46
C ARG A 248 -19.70 12.43 10.02
N GLN A 249 -19.99 12.45 8.72
CA GLN A 249 -21.32 12.13 8.21
C GLN A 249 -21.65 10.65 8.38
N ALA A 250 -20.72 9.74 8.06
CA ALA A 250 -20.87 8.30 8.26
C ALA A 250 -21.16 7.97 9.74
N GLN A 251 -20.37 8.55 10.67
CA GLN A 251 -20.62 8.38 12.10
C GLN A 251 -21.99 8.89 12.55
N LYS A 252 -22.50 9.98 11.98
CA LYS A 252 -23.87 10.46 12.26
C LYS A 252 -24.90 9.45 11.77
N GLN A 253 -24.75 8.93 10.55
CA GLN A 253 -25.67 7.94 9.99
C GLN A 253 -25.69 6.62 10.79
N ASP A 254 -24.53 6.17 11.27
CA ASP A 254 -24.42 4.98 12.12
C ASP A 254 -25.11 5.19 13.47
N ARG A 255 -24.93 6.36 14.10
CA ARG A 255 -25.63 6.73 15.33
C ARG A 255 -27.14 6.77 15.14
N HIS A 256 -27.64 7.30 14.03
CA HIS A 256 -29.07 7.29 13.71
C HIS A 256 -29.58 5.87 13.48
N SER A 257 -28.84 5.04 12.75
CA SER A 257 -29.20 3.64 12.47
C SER A 257 -29.23 2.78 13.74
N ALA A 258 -28.26 2.94 14.64
CA ALA A 258 -28.23 2.28 15.95
C ALA A 258 -29.41 2.71 16.83
N LYS A 259 -29.76 4.01 16.84
CA LYS A 259 -30.95 4.51 17.55
C LYS A 259 -32.25 3.93 17.02
N HIS A 260 -32.35 3.68 15.71
CA HIS A 260 -33.51 3.01 15.11
C HIS A 260 -33.58 1.52 15.47
N LYS A 261 -32.45 0.80 15.51
CA LYS A 261 -32.39 -0.61 15.91
C LYS A 261 -32.67 -0.84 17.40
N ASN A 262 -32.36 0.13 18.26
CA ASN A 262 -32.57 0.04 19.71
C ASN A 262 -33.96 0.47 20.21
N LYS A 263 -34.93 0.73 19.30
CA LYS A 263 -36.34 0.90 19.71
C LYS A 263 -36.93 -0.46 20.11
N ARG A 264 -36.64 -0.91 21.34
CA ARG A 264 -37.37 -2.02 21.97
C ARG A 264 -38.86 -1.65 22.04
N LYS A 265 -39.73 -2.57 21.60
CA LYS A 265 -41.18 -2.43 21.84
C LYS A 265 -41.40 -2.24 23.34
N PRO A 266 -42.28 -1.31 23.77
CA PRO A 266 -42.63 -1.19 25.18
C PRO A 266 -43.12 -2.55 25.69
N PRO A 267 -42.76 -2.96 26.91
CA PRO A 267 -43.30 -4.18 27.48
C PRO A 267 -44.82 -4.07 27.50
N GLN A 268 -45.49 -4.99 26.81
CA GLN A 268 -46.95 -5.07 26.84
C GLN A 268 -47.35 -5.38 28.27
N LYS A 269 -48.08 -4.47 28.92
CA LYS A 269 -48.68 -4.69 30.23
C LYS A 269 -49.65 -5.86 30.11
N ILE A 270 -49.21 -7.04 30.56
CA ILE A 270 -50.11 -8.16 30.83
C ILE A 270 -50.98 -7.73 32.01
N GLN A 271 -52.25 -7.38 31.75
CA GLN A 271 -53.24 -7.25 32.80
C GLN A 271 -53.52 -8.64 33.36
N ARG A 272 -53.02 -8.90 34.58
CA ARG A 272 -53.47 -10.03 35.41
C ARG A 272 -54.93 -9.77 35.80
N SER A 273 -55.87 -10.46 35.16
CA SER A 273 -57.19 -10.67 35.72
C SER A 273 -57.12 -11.79 36.75
N GLN A 274 -57.44 -11.48 38.00
CA GLN A 274 -57.76 -12.48 39.02
C GLN A 274 -59.23 -12.90 38.85
N GLY A 275 -59.48 -14.20 38.96
CA GLY A 275 -60.81 -14.78 39.06
C GLY A 275 -60.72 -16.27 39.43
N SER A 276 -60.87 -16.56 40.72
CA SER A 276 -61.00 -17.90 41.32
C SER A 276 -62.26 -18.64 40.84
N SER A 277 -62.21 -19.96 40.68
CA SER A 277 -62.82 -20.91 41.64
C SER A 277 -62.58 -22.41 41.30
N ALA A 278 -62.14 -23.13 42.34
CA ALA A 278 -62.56 -24.43 42.88
C ALA A 278 -62.71 -25.73 42.04
N ASN A 279 -62.16 -26.77 42.68
CA ASN A 279 -62.42 -28.22 42.70
C ASN A 279 -61.83 -29.10 41.59
N GLU A 280 -60.81 -29.94 41.84
CA GLU A 280 -60.68 -31.09 42.79
C GLU A 280 -61.18 -32.41 42.16
N ASN A 281 -60.23 -33.27 41.75
CA ASN A 281 -60.20 -34.68 42.14
C ASN A 281 -58.85 -35.33 41.82
N GLN A 282 -58.43 -36.19 42.76
CA GLN A 282 -57.14 -36.85 42.95
C GLN A 282 -57.15 -38.29 42.38
N GLU A 283 -55.97 -38.80 42.00
CA GLU A 283 -55.35 -40.13 42.35
C GLU A 283 -54.10 -40.31 41.43
N ILE A 284 -52.82 -40.24 41.88
CA ILE A 284 -52.01 -41.16 42.72
C ILE A 284 -51.81 -42.53 41.98
N GLN A 285 -50.63 -43.07 41.62
CA GLN A 285 -49.23 -42.88 42.05
C GLN A 285 -48.20 -43.61 41.09
N PRO A 286 -46.88 -43.83 41.42
CA PRO A 286 -45.73 -43.46 40.58
C PRO A 286 -44.73 -44.63 40.32
N GLU A 287 -43.49 -44.31 39.91
CA GLU A 287 -42.19 -45.07 39.95
C GLU A 287 -41.44 -44.86 38.61
N HIS A 288 -40.15 -44.56 38.45
CA HIS A 288 -38.88 -44.60 39.23
C HIS A 288 -37.97 -43.47 38.68
N LEU A 289 -37.24 -42.66 39.49
CA LEU A 289 -35.79 -42.74 39.82
C LEU A 289 -34.87 -43.05 38.61
N GLU A 290 -33.80 -42.32 38.27
CA GLU A 290 -32.68 -41.72 39.03
C GLU A 290 -32.19 -40.44 38.27
N GLU A 291 -31.92 -39.28 38.88
CA GLU A 291 -30.69 -38.88 39.62
C GLU A 291 -29.37 -39.05 38.85
N ASP A 292 -28.84 -37.95 38.31
CA ASP A 292 -27.51 -37.41 38.68
C ASP A 292 -27.40 -35.95 38.16
N SER A 293 -27.40 -34.91 39.01
CA SER A 293 -26.22 -34.23 39.62
C SER A 293 -25.08 -33.98 38.61
N GLU A 294 -24.50 -32.79 38.42
CA GLU A 294 -24.19 -31.71 39.36
C GLU A 294 -24.21 -30.32 38.68
N GLU A 295 -24.83 -29.36 39.38
CA GLU A 295 -24.33 -28.02 39.75
C GLU A 295 -22.78 -27.85 39.70
N VAL A 296 -22.10 -26.71 39.63
CA VAL A 296 -22.36 -25.29 39.86
C VAL A 296 -21.05 -24.57 39.49
N ASN A 297 -21.12 -23.44 38.82
CA ASN A 297 -20.51 -22.18 39.27
C ASN A 297 -20.68 -21.12 38.20
N GLY A 298 -21.57 -20.17 38.52
CA GLY A 298 -21.48 -18.84 37.97
C GLY A 298 -20.29 -18.12 38.59
N ASP A 299 -19.76 -17.16 37.85
CA ASP A 299 -19.49 -15.88 38.46
C ASP A 299 -19.80 -14.76 37.49
N SER A 300 -20.51 -13.79 38.05
CA SER A 300 -21.06 -12.61 37.41
C SER A 300 -20.29 -11.41 37.96
N ILE A 301 -20.35 -10.28 37.24
CA ILE A 301 -19.95 -8.92 37.68
C ILE A 301 -18.43 -8.69 37.47
N GLN A 302 -17.98 -7.72 36.67
CA GLN A 302 -18.23 -6.29 36.87
C GLN A 302 -18.02 -5.50 35.56
N LYS A 303 -19.07 -4.76 35.17
CA LYS A 303 -18.94 -3.60 34.28
C LYS A 303 -18.07 -2.56 34.97
N GLN A 304 -17.08 -2.02 34.27
CA GLN A 304 -16.56 -0.69 34.55
C GLN A 304 -16.66 0.13 33.26
N GLU A 305 -17.78 0.86 33.17
CA GLU A 305 -17.88 2.08 32.38
C GLU A 305 -16.94 3.09 33.07
N GLN A 306 -15.86 3.49 32.41
CA GLN A 306 -15.14 4.71 32.76
C GLN A 306 -15.44 5.75 31.68
N ASP A 307 -16.44 6.55 32.05
CA ASP A 307 -16.71 7.87 31.53
C ASP A 307 -15.52 8.77 31.91
N TYR A 308 -14.89 9.41 30.93
CA TYR A 308 -14.00 10.55 31.17
C TYR A 308 -14.43 11.68 30.24
N SER A 309 -15.32 12.50 30.76
CA SER A 309 -15.51 13.89 30.38
C SER A 309 -14.64 14.77 31.27
N GLU A 310 -13.88 15.69 30.67
CA GLU A 310 -13.40 16.99 31.19
C GLU A 310 -12.41 17.51 30.11
N GLU A 311 -12.82 18.37 29.19
CA GLU A 311 -12.88 19.85 29.29
C GLU A 311 -11.52 20.53 29.58
N ASP A 312 -11.06 21.26 28.54
CA ASP A 312 -10.31 22.52 28.49
C ASP A 312 -9.03 22.74 29.31
N SER A 313 -7.95 23.10 28.59
CA SER A 313 -7.31 24.41 28.80
C SER A 313 -6.35 24.80 27.67
N ASP A 314 -6.52 26.04 27.22
CA ASP A 314 -5.67 26.87 26.37
C ASP A 314 -4.19 26.92 26.79
N TYR A 315 -3.28 27.03 25.82
CA TYR A 315 -2.37 28.18 25.63
C TYR A 315 -1.25 27.79 24.65
N PHE A 316 -1.15 28.45 23.51
CA PHE A 316 0.14 28.88 22.95
C PHE A 316 -0.11 30.14 22.12
N ASN A 317 -0.02 31.28 22.80
CA ASN A 317 0.50 32.52 22.22
C ASN A 317 1.94 32.24 21.80
N ILE A 318 2.28 32.48 20.54
CA ILE A 318 3.56 33.09 20.21
C ILE A 318 3.24 34.26 19.29
N GLU A 319 3.56 35.44 19.81
CA GLU A 319 3.46 36.73 19.16
C GLU A 319 4.30 36.76 17.88
N SER A 320 3.74 37.44 16.90
CA SER A 320 4.42 38.12 15.82
C SER A 320 5.55 39.02 16.33
N GLU A 321 6.76 38.84 15.81
CA GLU A 321 7.74 39.92 15.71
C GLU A 321 8.04 40.19 14.23
N ASP A 322 7.48 41.32 13.81
CA ASP A 322 7.90 42.16 12.70
C ASP A 322 9.38 42.54 12.89
N SER A 323 10.17 42.52 11.82
CA SER A 323 11.42 43.29 11.76
C SER A 323 11.65 43.75 10.33
N GLU A 324 11.26 45.00 10.10
CA GLU A 324 11.70 45.84 9.00
C GLU A 324 13.21 46.18 9.13
N GLU A 325 13.84 46.38 7.97
CA GLU A 325 14.97 47.28 7.65
C GLU A 325 16.13 47.48 8.65
N VAL A 326 17.34 47.09 8.21
CA VAL A 326 18.45 48.02 7.85
C VAL A 326 19.25 47.45 6.68
#